data_AF-A0A954JIV1-F1
#
_entry.id   AF-A0A954JIV1-F1
#
_cell.length_a   1.000
_cell.length_b   1.000
_cell.length_c   1.000
_cell.angle_alpha   90.00
_cell.angle_beta   90.00
_cell.angle_gamma   90.00
#
_symmetry.space_group_name_H-M   'P 1'
#
loop_
_entity.id
_entity.type
_entity.pdbx_description
1 polymer ?
#
loop_
_entity_poly.entity_id
_entity_poly.type
_entity_poly.pdbx_seq_one_letter_code
_entity_poly.pdbx_strand_id
1 'polypeptide(L)'
;MDTDPRVWPFLVALSVRCLCFFAVHSTCLGEVPLAEAMIRGPYDGGEIVITTTNRLAGAIHSLTWKGVEFIDSTDHGRQLQSASNFDAGSQFTGETFNPTEAGSRHDGAGPVSTSRLLHLITTPNSLQSTTQMAFWLLPGETSQGHPAKNKTPLSNHLLTKRVQIGIEGFPNVIQYDVTFSTPIGEFHRYAQFEALTGYQPARFSQFWTCDPRTGQLAELSDGPGEQALPIVFSTHDENFAMGIYSPDQPSSGFEHAGYGRFRFPAQRVVKWNCVFRTRNAEGVPAGDYSYRMYVIVGTRQTVAETLRDVAKPFL
;
A
#
# COMPACT_ATOMS: atom_id res chain seq x y z
N MET A 1 -94.20 -0.66 18.06
CA MET A 1 -94.97 0.52 17.65
C MET A 1 -94.05 1.39 16.82
N ASP A 2 -94.48 1.67 15.59
CA ASP A 2 -94.32 2.93 14.86
C ASP A 2 -92.89 3.48 14.65
N THR A 3 -92.30 3.31 13.45
CA THR A 3 -92.45 4.08 12.18
C THR A 3 -91.43 5.23 12.03
N ASP A 4 -90.58 5.05 11.01
CA ASP A 4 -89.84 6.00 10.12
C ASP A 4 -90.46 7.42 10.05
N PRO A 5 -89.71 8.55 9.86
CA PRO A 5 -89.26 8.91 8.50
C PRO A 5 -87.97 9.77 8.35
N ARG A 6 -87.16 9.35 7.38
CA ARG A 6 -86.44 10.09 6.30
C ARG A 6 -86.49 11.64 6.27
N VAL A 7 -85.32 12.24 6.01
CA VAL A 7 -85.17 13.43 5.14
C VAL A 7 -83.88 13.30 4.30
N TRP A 8 -84.01 13.46 2.98
CA TRP A 8 -82.92 13.65 2.00
C TRP A 8 -82.99 15.10 1.51
N PRO A 9 -81.87 15.76 1.16
CA PRO A 9 -81.64 15.98 -0.28
C PRO A 9 -80.17 16.01 -0.76
N PHE A 10 -80.00 15.59 -2.02
CA PHE A 10 -79.12 16.02 -3.12
C PHE A 10 -77.74 16.71 -2.92
N LEU A 11 -76.75 16.07 -3.58
CA LEU A 11 -75.64 16.57 -4.44
C LEU A 11 -74.62 17.60 -3.90
N VAL A 12 -73.33 17.22 -3.92
CA VAL A 12 -72.31 17.66 -4.90
C VAL A 12 -71.05 16.80 -4.70
N ALA A 13 -70.55 16.22 -5.79
CA ALA A 13 -69.28 15.50 -5.82
C ALA A 13 -68.10 16.48 -5.77
N LEU A 14 -67.14 16.24 -4.88
CA LEU A 14 -65.81 16.84 -4.96
C LEU A 14 -64.75 15.78 -4.66
N SER A 15 -64.02 15.40 -5.71
CA SER A 15 -62.89 14.47 -5.67
C SER A 15 -61.70 15.11 -4.96
N VAL A 16 -61.39 14.65 -3.74
CA VAL A 16 -60.13 14.99 -3.07
C VAL A 16 -59.07 13.99 -3.53
N ARG A 17 -58.19 14.42 -4.44
CA ARG A 17 -56.97 13.69 -4.77
C ARG A 17 -56.01 13.80 -3.57
N CYS A 18 -55.85 12.70 -2.85
CA CYS A 18 -54.82 12.55 -1.83
C CYS A 18 -53.46 12.45 -2.54
N LEU A 19 -52.70 13.55 -2.58
CA LEU A 19 -51.28 13.53 -2.95
C LEU A 19 -50.49 13.00 -1.75
N CYS A 20 -50.20 11.70 -1.76
CA CYS A 20 -49.17 11.13 -0.90
C CYS A 20 -47.81 11.66 -1.37
N PHE A 21 -47.25 12.62 -0.65
CA PHE A 21 -45.82 12.95 -0.75
C PHE A 21 -45.02 11.80 -0.15
N PHE A 22 -44.50 10.91 -1.00
CA PHE A 22 -43.42 10.03 -0.62
C PHE A 22 -42.15 10.88 -0.49
N ALA A 23 -41.76 11.18 0.75
CA ALA A 23 -40.43 11.68 1.05
C ALA A 23 -39.43 10.54 0.77
N VAL A 24 -38.86 10.55 -0.44
CA VAL A 24 -37.72 9.69 -0.79
C VAL A 24 -36.56 10.12 0.10
N HIS A 25 -36.29 9.34 1.14
CA HIS A 25 -35.03 9.42 1.86
C HIS A 25 -33.95 8.93 0.90
N SER A 26 -33.31 9.87 0.20
CA SER A 26 -32.09 9.60 -0.54
C SER A 26 -31.04 9.19 0.48
N THR A 27 -30.83 7.89 0.61
CA THR A 27 -29.64 7.36 1.27
C THR A 27 -28.47 7.77 0.37
N CYS A 28 -27.66 8.73 0.82
CA CYS A 28 -26.33 8.92 0.24
C CYS A 28 -25.55 7.63 0.49
N LEU A 29 -25.65 6.68 -0.45
CA LEU A 29 -24.58 5.73 -0.67
C LEU A 29 -23.38 6.58 -1.05
N GLY A 30 -22.43 6.74 -0.12
CA GLY A 30 -21.20 7.48 -0.40
C GLY A 30 -20.57 6.95 -1.68
N GLU A 31 -20.23 7.84 -2.61
CA GLU A 31 -19.52 7.44 -3.83
C GLU A 31 -18.24 6.72 -3.45
N VAL A 32 -18.02 5.54 -4.05
CA VAL A 32 -16.73 4.84 -3.92
C VAL A 32 -15.69 5.77 -4.53
N PRO A 33 -14.65 6.19 -3.77
CA PRO A 33 -13.65 7.10 -4.29
C PRO A 33 -12.95 6.46 -5.49
N LEU A 34 -12.82 7.22 -6.58
CA LEU A 34 -12.02 6.83 -7.73
C LEU A 34 -10.55 6.78 -7.29
N ALA A 35 -9.92 5.62 -7.43
CA ALA A 35 -8.51 5.42 -7.10
C ALA A 35 -7.55 5.79 -8.24
N GLU A 36 -8.07 6.36 -9.33
CA GLU A 36 -7.27 6.88 -10.44
C GLU A 36 -6.72 8.26 -10.08
N ALA A 37 -5.41 8.30 -9.79
CA ALA A 37 -4.69 9.52 -9.55
C ALA A 37 -3.33 9.47 -10.23
N MET A 38 -2.86 10.65 -10.61
CA MET A 38 -1.54 10.87 -11.16
C MET A 38 -0.93 12.09 -10.50
N ILE A 39 0.25 11.92 -9.90
CA ILE A 39 1.04 13.00 -9.32
C ILE A 39 2.40 13.03 -10.00
N ARG A 40 3.00 14.21 -10.09
CA ARG A 40 4.27 14.42 -10.80
C ARG A 40 5.15 15.46 -10.13
N GLY A 41 6.45 15.32 -10.30
CA GLY A 41 7.44 16.31 -9.87
C GLY A 41 8.63 16.38 -10.84
N PRO A 42 9.17 17.57 -11.11
CA PRO A 42 10.28 17.73 -12.04
C PRO A 42 11.58 17.17 -11.44
N TYR A 43 12.36 16.46 -12.25
CA TYR A 43 13.71 16.01 -11.89
C TYR A 43 14.57 15.77 -13.13
N ASP A 44 15.74 16.43 -13.17
CA ASP A 44 16.82 16.23 -14.14
C ASP A 44 16.34 16.17 -15.61
N GLY A 45 15.66 17.23 -16.04
CA GLY A 45 15.16 17.37 -17.41
C GLY A 45 13.96 16.49 -17.78
N GLY A 46 13.38 15.77 -16.80
CA GLY A 46 12.14 15.02 -16.96
C GLY A 46 11.19 15.20 -15.77
N GLU A 47 10.19 14.32 -15.67
CA GLU A 47 9.29 14.25 -14.53
C GLU A 47 9.37 12.86 -13.90
N ILE A 48 9.35 12.80 -12.57
CA ILE A 48 8.94 11.60 -11.84
C ILE A 48 7.42 11.62 -11.84
N VAL A 49 6.79 10.55 -12.32
CA VAL A 49 5.32 10.42 -12.38
C VAL A 49 4.90 9.17 -11.62
N ILE A 50 3.99 9.32 -10.67
CA ILE A 50 3.39 8.23 -9.90
C ILE A 50 1.92 8.12 -10.29
N THR A 51 1.44 6.91 -10.56
CA THR A 51 0.05 6.64 -10.90
C THR A 51 -0.54 5.55 -10.01
N THR A 52 -1.76 5.78 -9.50
CA THR A 52 -2.59 4.78 -8.81
C THR A 52 -3.80 4.43 -9.68
N THR A 53 -4.42 3.27 -9.45
CA THR A 53 -5.57 2.81 -10.26
C THR A 53 -6.67 2.20 -9.41
N ASN A 54 -7.91 2.24 -9.92
CA ASN A 54 -9.08 1.55 -9.37
C ASN A 54 -8.82 0.05 -9.17
N ARG A 55 -8.13 -0.55 -10.15
CA ARG A 55 -7.75 -1.96 -10.14
C ARG A 55 -7.04 -2.37 -8.85
N LEU A 56 -6.23 -1.49 -8.25
CA LEU A 56 -5.29 -1.81 -7.18
C LEU A 56 -5.62 -1.08 -5.87
N ALA A 57 -6.88 -0.69 -5.66
CA ALA A 57 -7.38 -0.05 -4.44
C ALA A 57 -6.51 1.14 -3.95
N GLY A 58 -5.93 1.88 -4.89
CA GLY A 58 -5.07 3.02 -4.63
C GLY A 58 -3.59 2.72 -4.43
N ALA A 59 -3.14 1.46 -4.41
CA ALA A 59 -1.70 1.14 -4.42
C ALA A 59 -1.02 1.74 -5.67
N ILE A 60 0.29 2.03 -5.57
CA ILE A 60 1.02 2.65 -6.69
C ILE A 60 1.22 1.60 -7.79
N HIS A 61 0.54 1.86 -8.90
CA HIS A 61 0.59 1.03 -10.10
C HIS A 61 1.87 1.28 -10.89
N SER A 62 2.26 2.55 -11.05
CA SER A 62 3.37 2.94 -11.93
C SER A 62 4.20 4.04 -11.27
N LEU A 63 5.51 3.96 -11.48
CA LEU A 63 6.46 5.03 -11.19
C LEU A 63 7.36 5.16 -12.41
N THR A 64 7.33 6.31 -13.08
CA THR A 64 8.17 6.55 -14.25
C THR A 64 9.10 7.74 -14.05
N TRP A 65 10.27 7.69 -14.68
CA TRP A 65 11.16 8.84 -14.86
C TRP A 65 11.91 8.70 -16.19
N LYS A 66 11.98 9.80 -16.96
CA LYS A 66 12.53 9.82 -18.34
C LYS A 66 11.97 8.69 -19.24
N GLY A 67 10.66 8.41 -19.09
CA GLY A 67 9.97 7.39 -19.88
C GLY A 67 10.27 5.94 -19.47
N VAL A 68 11.10 5.71 -18.44
CA VAL A 68 11.39 4.37 -17.92
C VAL A 68 10.47 4.06 -16.75
N GLU A 69 9.76 2.94 -16.85
CA GLU A 69 8.95 2.38 -15.76
C GLU A 69 9.82 1.74 -14.67
N PHE A 70 9.51 1.94 -13.41
CA PHE A 70 10.24 1.34 -12.29
C PHE A 70 9.47 0.20 -11.65
N ILE A 71 8.16 0.09 -11.88
CA ILE A 71 7.29 -0.90 -11.25
C ILE A 71 6.74 -1.92 -12.25
N ASP A 72 6.86 -3.21 -11.93
CA ASP A 72 6.23 -4.30 -12.68
C ASP A 72 4.85 -4.62 -12.10
N SER A 73 3.83 -3.88 -12.52
CA SER A 73 2.49 -3.96 -11.92
C SER A 73 1.55 -4.94 -12.61
N THR A 74 2.10 -6.07 -13.09
CA THR A 74 1.37 -7.01 -13.95
C THR A 74 0.20 -7.68 -13.20
N ASP A 75 0.34 -8.02 -11.91
CA ASP A 75 -0.72 -8.59 -11.07
C ASP A 75 -0.73 -7.97 -9.67
N HIS A 76 -1.79 -8.26 -8.91
CA HIS A 76 -1.89 -7.93 -7.50
C HIS A 76 -0.76 -8.60 -6.72
N GLY A 77 0.00 -7.79 -5.99
CA GLY A 77 1.18 -8.25 -5.26
C GLY A 77 2.45 -7.57 -5.75
N ARG A 78 2.53 -7.14 -7.02
CA ARG A 78 3.73 -6.56 -7.63
C ARG A 78 3.73 -5.03 -7.77
N GLN A 79 3.04 -4.33 -6.88
CA GLN A 79 2.98 -2.88 -6.86
C GLN A 79 4.14 -2.27 -6.05
N LEU A 80 4.26 -0.94 -6.09
CA LEU A 80 4.90 -0.20 -5.00
C LEU A 80 3.85 -0.03 -3.89
N GLN A 81 3.89 -0.91 -2.90
CA GLN A 81 2.80 -1.08 -1.94
C GLN A 81 3.27 -1.49 -0.56
N SER A 82 2.33 -1.51 0.38
CA SER A 82 2.54 -1.95 1.76
C SER A 82 1.79 -3.24 2.08
N ALA A 83 2.33 -4.03 3.00
CA ALA A 83 1.69 -5.23 3.51
C ALA A 83 2.07 -5.48 4.98
N SER A 84 1.26 -6.24 5.70
CA SER A 84 1.56 -6.65 7.07
C SER A 84 1.32 -8.15 7.25
N ASN A 85 2.04 -8.79 8.16
CA ASN A 85 1.93 -10.21 8.47
C ASN A 85 1.87 -10.39 9.97
N PHE A 86 0.96 -11.24 10.44
CA PHE A 86 0.80 -11.51 11.86
C PHE A 86 0.76 -13.01 12.15
N ASP A 87 1.05 -13.37 13.39
CA ASP A 87 0.99 -14.77 13.83
C ASP A 87 -0.44 -15.26 14.16
N ALA A 88 -1.40 -14.33 14.30
CA ALA A 88 -2.78 -14.57 14.71
C ALA A 88 -2.87 -15.47 15.97
N GLY A 89 -1.99 -15.24 16.94
CA GLY A 89 -1.98 -15.96 18.22
C GLY A 89 -1.43 -17.39 18.14
N SER A 90 -0.96 -17.81 16.97
CA SER A 90 -0.39 -19.13 16.67
C SER A 90 1.08 -19.02 16.26
N GLN A 91 1.70 -20.08 15.75
CA GLN A 91 3.05 -20.01 15.19
C GLN A 91 3.08 -19.04 14.00
N PHE A 92 4.07 -18.15 13.94
CA PHE A 92 4.24 -17.26 12.80
C PHE A 92 4.62 -18.04 11.54
N THR A 93 3.88 -17.80 10.47
CA THR A 93 4.17 -18.27 9.12
C THR A 93 3.80 -17.14 8.17
N GLY A 94 4.73 -16.72 7.32
CA GLY A 94 4.49 -15.67 6.33
C GLY A 94 3.28 -15.97 5.44
N GLU A 95 2.61 -14.93 4.96
CA GLU A 95 1.45 -14.97 4.06
C GLU A 95 0.15 -15.59 4.64
N THR A 96 0.21 -16.26 5.79
CA THR A 96 -0.97 -16.96 6.35
C THR A 96 -1.98 -16.05 7.07
N PHE A 97 -1.55 -14.90 7.59
CA PHE A 97 -2.44 -13.82 8.05
C PHE A 97 -1.81 -12.50 7.61
N ASN A 98 -2.07 -12.14 6.36
CA ASN A 98 -1.30 -11.13 5.65
C ASN A 98 -2.21 -10.10 4.98
N PRO A 99 -2.57 -9.01 5.67
CA PRO A 99 -3.20 -7.87 5.01
C PRO A 99 -2.28 -7.23 3.94
N THR A 100 -2.81 -6.96 2.75
CA THR A 100 -2.11 -6.39 1.58
C THR A 100 -2.86 -5.20 1.01
N GLU A 101 -2.13 -4.15 0.63
CA GLU A 101 -2.73 -2.90 0.16
C GLU A 101 -3.43 -3.07 -1.20
N ALA A 102 -2.73 -3.63 -2.19
CA ALA A 102 -3.22 -3.66 -3.56
C ALA A 102 -4.40 -4.60 -3.75
N GLY A 103 -4.51 -5.66 -2.96
CA GLY A 103 -5.52 -6.72 -3.08
C GLY A 103 -4.96 -8.10 -2.72
N SER A 104 -5.75 -9.14 -2.94
CA SER A 104 -5.41 -10.53 -2.65
C SER A 104 -4.70 -11.22 -3.82
N ARG A 105 -4.14 -12.41 -3.57
CA ARG A 105 -3.57 -13.27 -4.62
C ARG A 105 -4.63 -13.69 -5.64
N HIS A 106 -5.86 -13.89 -5.18
CA HIS A 106 -6.97 -14.31 -6.03
C HIS A 106 -7.31 -13.28 -7.10
N ASP A 107 -7.12 -12.00 -6.81
CA ASP A 107 -7.36 -10.91 -7.74
C ASP A 107 -6.43 -11.00 -8.97
N GLY A 108 -5.22 -11.56 -8.80
CA GLY A 108 -4.29 -11.89 -9.88
C GLY A 108 -4.05 -10.72 -10.84
N ALA A 109 -4.03 -11.00 -12.14
CA ALA A 109 -3.97 -9.96 -13.18
C ALA A 109 -5.32 -9.27 -13.44
N GLY A 110 -6.36 -9.59 -12.65
CA GLY A 110 -7.72 -9.12 -12.83
C GLY A 110 -7.91 -7.61 -12.68
N PRO A 111 -9.08 -7.09 -13.09
CA PRO A 111 -9.36 -5.66 -13.16
C PRO A 111 -9.87 -5.06 -11.84
N VAL A 112 -10.11 -5.89 -10.82
CA VAL A 112 -10.69 -5.49 -9.53
C VAL A 112 -9.82 -5.94 -8.38
N SER A 113 -9.90 -5.20 -7.28
CA SER A 113 -9.22 -5.54 -6.03
C SER A 113 -10.22 -6.02 -4.98
N THR A 114 -9.80 -6.99 -4.18
CA THR A 114 -10.47 -7.34 -2.92
C THR A 114 -10.28 -6.23 -1.87
N SER A 115 -9.15 -5.50 -1.89
CA SER A 115 -8.93 -4.34 -1.02
C SER A 115 -9.87 -3.20 -1.40
N ARG A 116 -10.17 -2.31 -0.45
CA ARG A 116 -11.11 -1.21 -0.67
C ARG A 116 -10.46 0.13 -0.38
N LEU A 117 -10.36 0.97 -1.40
CA LEU A 117 -10.02 2.37 -1.19
C LEU A 117 -11.17 3.07 -0.45
N LEU A 118 -10.85 3.73 0.66
CA LEU A 118 -11.82 4.46 1.47
C LEU A 118 -11.72 5.97 1.27
N HIS A 119 -10.52 6.47 0.99
CA HIS A 119 -10.27 7.90 0.79
C HIS A 119 -9.05 8.11 -0.11
N LEU A 120 -9.09 9.13 -0.95
CA LEU A 120 -7.96 9.60 -1.75
C LEU A 120 -8.05 11.12 -1.93
N ILE A 121 -6.97 11.82 -1.62
CA ILE A 121 -6.78 13.23 -1.94
C ILE A 121 -5.44 13.41 -2.63
N THR A 122 -5.37 14.41 -3.50
CA THR A 122 -4.19 14.68 -4.32
C THR A 122 -3.89 16.18 -4.39
N THR A 123 -2.62 16.49 -4.57
CA THR A 123 -2.11 17.76 -5.10
C THR A 123 -1.30 17.42 -6.36
N PRO A 124 -0.73 18.41 -7.09
CA PRO A 124 0.06 18.11 -8.28
C PRO A 124 1.21 17.13 -8.07
N ASN A 125 1.84 17.14 -6.89
CA ASN A 125 3.03 16.35 -6.56
C ASN A 125 2.88 15.47 -5.31
N SER A 126 1.68 15.36 -4.75
CA SER A 126 1.44 14.54 -3.55
C SER A 126 0.09 13.84 -3.59
N LEU A 127 0.00 12.70 -2.93
CA LEU A 127 -1.26 12.01 -2.67
C LEU A 127 -1.30 11.50 -1.25
N GLN A 128 -2.51 11.39 -0.72
CA GLN A 128 -2.79 10.66 0.51
C GLN A 128 -3.99 9.74 0.28
N SER A 129 -3.88 8.49 0.69
CA SER A 129 -4.98 7.53 0.61
C SER A 129 -5.16 6.76 1.91
N THR A 130 -6.39 6.29 2.14
CA THR A 130 -6.68 5.28 3.17
C THR A 130 -7.35 4.07 2.51
N THR A 131 -6.81 2.88 2.75
CA THR A 131 -7.27 1.62 2.15
C THR A 131 -7.57 0.61 3.24
N GLN A 132 -8.73 -0.05 3.16
CA GLN A 132 -9.02 -1.28 3.90
C GLN A 132 -8.37 -2.46 3.17
N MET A 133 -7.39 -3.08 3.82
CA MET A 133 -6.55 -4.10 3.20
C MET A 133 -7.29 -5.44 3.09
N ALA A 134 -7.13 -6.13 1.97
CA ALA A 134 -7.52 -7.53 1.83
C ALA A 134 -6.50 -8.44 2.50
N PHE A 135 -6.88 -9.66 2.86
CA PHE A 135 -5.90 -10.71 3.12
C PHE A 135 -5.35 -11.23 1.80
N TRP A 136 -4.04 -11.50 1.75
CA TRP A 136 -3.36 -12.07 0.60
C TRP A 136 -3.96 -13.40 0.17
N LEU A 137 -4.27 -14.27 1.14
CA LEU A 137 -4.94 -15.55 0.93
C LEU A 137 -6.44 -15.43 1.25
N LEU A 138 -7.27 -16.06 0.41
CA LEU A 138 -8.67 -16.30 0.74
C LEU A 138 -8.80 -17.41 1.81
N PRO A 139 -9.92 -17.43 2.57
CA PRO A 139 -10.18 -18.51 3.52
C PRO A 139 -10.11 -19.90 2.85
N GLY A 140 -9.37 -20.82 3.47
CA GLY A 140 -9.16 -22.18 2.95
C GLY A 140 -7.98 -22.33 1.98
N GLU A 141 -7.36 -21.24 1.54
CA GLU A 141 -6.13 -21.31 0.74
C GLU A 141 -4.90 -21.62 1.61
N THR A 142 -3.76 -21.89 0.95
CA THR A 142 -2.47 -22.13 1.61
C THR A 142 -1.34 -21.32 0.98
N SER A 143 -0.29 -21.07 1.76
CA SER A 143 1.03 -20.67 1.29
C SER A 143 2.08 -21.59 1.90
N GLN A 144 2.97 -22.14 1.06
CA GLN A 144 4.01 -23.10 1.44
C GLN A 144 3.48 -24.28 2.29
N GLY A 145 2.26 -24.75 2.01
CA GLY A 145 1.61 -25.83 2.75
C GLY A 145 0.95 -25.42 4.07
N HIS A 146 1.07 -24.16 4.49
CA HIS A 146 0.41 -23.65 5.68
C HIS A 146 -0.92 -22.97 5.34
N PRO A 147 -2.01 -23.26 6.07
CA PRO A 147 -3.32 -22.71 5.78
C PRO A 147 -3.42 -21.22 6.14
N ALA A 148 -4.23 -20.51 5.36
CA ALA A 148 -4.70 -19.18 5.67
C ALA A 148 -5.43 -19.17 7.02
N LYS A 149 -5.15 -18.16 7.85
CA LYS A 149 -5.68 -18.01 9.22
C LYS A 149 -6.87 -17.05 9.29
N ASN A 150 -7.12 -16.29 8.22
CA ASN A 150 -8.28 -15.42 8.08
C ASN A 150 -9.56 -16.20 7.79
N LYS A 151 -10.69 -15.60 8.17
CA LYS A 151 -12.04 -16.15 7.96
C LYS A 151 -12.84 -15.43 6.87
N THR A 152 -12.35 -14.28 6.44
CA THR A 152 -12.93 -13.42 5.40
C THR A 152 -11.85 -13.00 4.41
N PRO A 153 -12.21 -12.64 3.16
CA PRO A 153 -11.25 -12.07 2.20
C PRO A 153 -10.73 -10.68 2.60
N LEU A 154 -11.61 -9.83 3.14
CA LEU A 154 -11.28 -8.47 3.55
C LEU A 154 -10.91 -8.45 5.04
N SER A 155 -9.87 -7.70 5.40
CA SER A 155 -9.44 -7.52 6.78
C SER A 155 -10.06 -6.26 7.40
N ASN A 156 -9.90 -6.10 8.72
CA ASN A 156 -10.21 -4.85 9.42
C ASN A 156 -8.98 -3.94 9.58
N HIS A 157 -7.86 -4.29 8.93
CA HIS A 157 -6.64 -3.47 8.94
C HIS A 157 -6.78 -2.34 7.94
N LEU A 158 -6.43 -1.13 8.37
CA LEU A 158 -6.39 0.04 7.51
C LEU A 158 -4.94 0.44 7.26
N LEU A 159 -4.67 0.91 6.04
CA LEU A 159 -3.42 1.56 5.68
C LEU A 159 -3.72 2.98 5.26
N THR A 160 -3.16 3.96 5.97
CA THR A 160 -3.08 5.34 5.46
C THR A 160 -1.68 5.57 4.92
N LYS A 161 -1.57 5.99 3.65
CA LYS A 161 -0.30 6.40 3.05
C LYS A 161 -0.32 7.86 2.64
N ARG A 162 0.83 8.52 2.75
CA ARG A 162 1.11 9.86 2.22
C ARG A 162 2.37 9.77 1.36
N VAL A 163 2.27 10.26 0.13
CA VAL A 163 3.35 10.20 -0.85
C VAL A 163 3.57 11.59 -1.39
N GLN A 164 4.82 12.06 -1.36
CA GLN A 164 5.22 13.38 -1.81
C GLN A 164 6.43 13.23 -2.73
N ILE A 165 6.32 13.69 -3.98
CA ILE A 165 7.44 13.76 -4.91
C ILE A 165 8.21 15.05 -4.66
N GLY A 166 9.51 14.91 -4.41
CA GLY A 166 10.41 15.98 -4.05
C GLY A 166 10.28 16.39 -2.59
N ILE A 167 11.42 16.45 -1.90
CA ILE A 167 11.56 17.12 -0.61
C ILE A 167 12.55 18.28 -0.74
N GLU A 168 12.68 19.11 0.30
CA GLU A 168 13.60 20.25 0.28
C GLU A 168 15.02 19.82 -0.10
N GLY A 169 15.56 20.43 -1.16
CA GLY A 169 16.90 20.12 -1.70
C GLY A 169 17.00 18.84 -2.53
N PHE A 170 16.00 17.95 -2.51
CA PHE A 170 16.06 16.64 -3.16
C PHE A 170 14.79 16.36 -4.01
N PRO A 171 14.71 16.90 -5.24
CA PRO A 171 13.55 16.73 -6.12
C PRO A 171 13.31 15.28 -6.56
N ASN A 172 14.34 14.43 -6.46
CA ASN A 172 14.31 13.02 -6.85
C ASN A 172 13.94 12.05 -5.73
N VAL A 173 13.60 12.58 -4.56
CA VAL A 173 13.20 11.79 -3.40
C VAL A 173 11.69 11.80 -3.31
N ILE A 174 11.12 10.61 -3.17
CA ILE A 174 9.73 10.39 -2.85
C ILE A 174 9.65 10.09 -1.36
N GLN A 175 9.14 11.03 -0.58
CA GLN A 175 8.80 10.74 0.81
C GLN A 175 7.54 9.88 0.84
N TYR A 176 7.61 8.76 1.53
CA TYR A 176 6.56 7.77 1.64
C TYR A 176 6.33 7.48 3.13
N ASP A 177 5.25 8.06 3.67
CA ASP A 177 4.82 7.83 5.05
C ASP A 177 3.64 6.88 5.04
N VAL A 178 3.68 5.86 5.89
CA VAL A 178 2.56 4.94 6.11
C VAL A 178 2.19 4.82 7.56
N THR A 179 0.90 4.60 7.80
CA THR A 179 0.36 4.23 9.09
C THR A 179 -0.54 3.01 8.90
N PHE A 180 -0.18 1.91 9.57
CA PHE A 180 -1.01 0.71 9.68
C PHE A 180 -1.87 0.84 10.94
N SER A 181 -3.19 0.87 10.79
CA SER A 181 -4.13 0.79 11.90
C SER A 181 -4.56 -0.67 12.09
N THR A 182 -4.08 -1.27 13.17
CA THR A 182 -4.39 -2.65 13.55
C THR A 182 -5.65 -2.70 14.42
N PRO A 183 -6.60 -3.61 14.14
CA PRO A 183 -7.92 -3.60 14.76
C PRO A 183 -7.90 -4.08 16.21
N ILE A 184 -8.79 -3.49 17.02
CA ILE A 184 -9.07 -3.98 18.38
C ILE A 184 -9.71 -5.37 18.30
N GLY A 185 -9.28 -6.27 19.18
CA GLY A 185 -9.87 -7.62 19.31
C GLY A 185 -9.13 -8.71 18.52
N GLU A 186 -8.12 -8.35 17.73
CA GLU A 186 -7.14 -9.32 17.23
C GLU A 186 -6.01 -9.49 18.25
N PHE A 187 -5.52 -10.72 18.41
CA PHE A 187 -4.41 -11.03 19.30
C PHE A 187 -3.23 -11.57 18.49
N HIS A 188 -2.08 -10.91 18.63
CA HIS A 188 -0.84 -11.27 17.95
C HIS A 188 0.32 -11.18 18.93
N ARG A 189 1.31 -12.05 18.85
CA ARG A 189 2.59 -11.87 19.59
C ARG A 189 3.71 -11.37 18.70
N TYR A 190 3.51 -11.44 17.40
CA TYR A 190 4.44 -10.98 16.39
C TYR A 190 3.69 -10.32 15.24
N ALA A 191 4.17 -9.13 14.89
CA ALA A 191 3.75 -8.37 13.73
C ALA A 191 4.98 -8.05 12.88
N GLN A 192 4.84 -8.22 11.57
CA GLN A 192 5.83 -7.82 10.58
C GLN A 192 5.15 -6.89 9.57
N PHE A 193 5.61 -5.67 9.50
CA PHE A 193 5.13 -4.66 8.56
C PHE A 193 6.13 -4.55 7.43
N GLU A 194 5.78 -5.06 6.25
CA GLU A 194 6.44 -4.70 5.00
C GLU A 194 5.94 -3.29 4.64
N ALA A 195 6.51 -2.29 5.31
CA ALA A 195 6.05 -0.90 5.26
C ALA A 195 6.13 -0.34 3.85
N LEU A 196 7.10 -0.80 3.05
CA LEU A 196 7.09 -0.59 1.61
C LEU A 196 7.85 -1.70 0.91
N THR A 197 7.29 -2.17 -0.19
CA THR A 197 7.95 -3.04 -1.16
C THR A 197 7.84 -2.45 -2.55
N GLY A 198 8.89 -2.61 -3.35
CA GLY A 198 8.91 -2.25 -4.77
C GLY A 198 9.26 -3.47 -5.62
N TYR A 199 8.34 -3.87 -6.50
CA TYR A 199 8.60 -4.88 -7.52
C TYR A 199 8.98 -4.21 -8.82
N GLN A 200 10.21 -4.43 -9.28
CA GLN A 200 10.77 -3.76 -10.45
C GLN A 200 10.97 -4.75 -11.60
N PRO A 201 10.86 -4.31 -12.87
CA PRO A 201 11.16 -5.16 -14.01
C PRO A 201 12.58 -5.74 -13.92
N ALA A 202 12.80 -6.96 -14.44
CA ALA A 202 14.10 -7.65 -14.37
C ALA A 202 15.32 -6.88 -14.93
N ARG A 203 15.11 -5.78 -15.69
CA ARG A 203 16.21 -4.91 -16.14
C ARG A 203 16.95 -4.23 -14.98
N PHE A 204 16.30 -4.01 -13.83
CA PHE A 204 16.93 -3.51 -12.62
C PHE A 204 17.70 -4.63 -11.92
N SER A 205 18.64 -5.24 -12.64
CA SER A 205 19.26 -6.51 -12.26
C SER A 205 20.45 -6.39 -11.32
N GLN A 206 21.00 -5.18 -11.10
CA GLN A 206 22.18 -4.96 -10.27
C GLN A 206 21.75 -4.54 -8.87
N PHE A 207 22.10 -5.35 -7.86
CA PHE A 207 21.65 -5.17 -6.49
C PHE A 207 22.80 -4.65 -5.63
N TRP A 208 22.53 -3.56 -4.92
CA TRP A 208 23.53 -2.88 -4.10
C TRP A 208 22.99 -2.64 -2.71
N THR A 209 23.89 -2.66 -1.73
CA THR A 209 23.69 -1.97 -0.46
C THR A 209 24.41 -0.63 -0.51
N CYS A 210 23.89 0.36 0.19
CA CYS A 210 24.49 1.68 0.30
C CYS A 210 24.78 1.97 1.77
N ASP A 211 26.02 2.30 2.11
CA ASP A 211 26.35 2.87 3.42
C ASP A 211 25.78 4.30 3.50
N PRO A 212 24.80 4.57 4.38
CA PRO A 212 24.14 5.87 4.44
C PRO A 212 25.06 6.98 4.99
N ARG A 213 26.18 6.66 5.65
CA ARG A 213 27.16 7.64 6.13
C ARG A 213 28.07 8.13 5.00
N THR A 214 28.46 7.24 4.11
CA THR A 214 29.50 7.52 3.10
C THR A 214 28.94 7.61 1.67
N GLY A 215 27.78 7.01 1.41
CA GLY A 215 27.24 6.81 0.06
C GLY A 215 27.97 5.71 -0.72
N GLN A 216 28.86 4.94 -0.07
CA GLN A 216 29.56 3.85 -0.73
C GLN A 216 28.61 2.70 -1.04
N LEU A 217 28.68 2.20 -2.27
CA LEU A 217 27.93 1.04 -2.72
C LEU A 217 28.77 -0.23 -2.60
N ALA A 218 28.14 -1.30 -2.16
CA ALA A 218 28.69 -2.65 -2.24
C ALA A 218 27.68 -3.59 -2.91
N GLU A 219 28.18 -4.52 -3.73
CA GLU A 219 27.33 -5.50 -4.41
C GLU A 219 26.64 -6.43 -3.41
N LEU A 220 25.40 -6.79 -3.73
CA LEU A 220 24.64 -7.80 -3.02
C LEU A 220 24.37 -8.99 -3.94
N SER A 221 24.25 -10.18 -3.34
CA SER A 221 23.72 -11.34 -4.06
C SER A 221 22.25 -11.14 -4.45
N ASP A 222 21.74 -11.99 -5.33
CA ASP A 222 20.34 -12.00 -5.77
C ASP A 222 19.29 -12.25 -4.65
N GLY A 223 19.74 -12.61 -3.44
CA GLY A 223 18.87 -13.05 -2.36
C GLY A 223 18.36 -14.49 -2.58
N PRO A 224 17.26 -14.89 -1.91
CA PRO A 224 16.47 -14.08 -0.97
C PRO A 224 17.25 -13.80 0.32
N GLY A 225 17.05 -12.63 0.92
CA GLY A 225 17.60 -12.32 2.23
C GLY A 225 17.47 -10.84 2.61
N GLU A 226 17.49 -10.59 3.92
CA GLU A 226 17.49 -9.24 4.49
C GLU A 226 18.86 -8.87 5.04
N GLN A 227 19.08 -7.56 5.18
CA GLN A 227 20.25 -6.98 5.83
C GLN A 227 19.90 -5.59 6.40
N ALA A 228 20.84 -4.97 7.12
CA ALA A 228 20.59 -3.79 7.96
C ALA A 228 20.67 -2.44 7.24
N LEU A 229 21.43 -2.35 6.16
CA LEU A 229 21.71 -1.11 5.44
C LEU A 229 20.70 -0.86 4.31
N PRO A 230 20.56 0.37 3.82
CA PRO A 230 19.75 0.66 2.65
C PRO A 230 20.14 -0.14 1.40
N ILE A 231 19.19 -0.31 0.49
CA ILE A 231 19.38 -1.07 -0.75
C ILE A 231 19.01 -0.24 -1.97
N VAL A 232 19.74 -0.46 -3.06
CA VAL A 232 19.59 0.21 -4.36
C VAL A 232 19.59 -0.85 -5.44
N PHE A 233 18.55 -0.86 -6.28
CA PHE A 233 18.52 -1.67 -7.49
C PHE A 233 18.71 -0.78 -8.71
N SER A 234 19.54 -1.22 -9.66
CA SER A 234 19.88 -0.44 -10.85
C SER A 234 19.91 -1.29 -12.12
N THR A 235 19.75 -0.62 -13.26
CA THR A 235 20.02 -1.18 -14.57
C THR A 235 21.52 -1.41 -14.75
N HIS A 236 21.88 -2.33 -15.65
CA HIS A 236 23.29 -2.64 -15.94
C HIS A 236 24.06 -1.44 -16.49
N ASP A 237 23.40 -0.55 -17.23
CA ASP A 237 24.00 0.68 -17.74
C ASP A 237 24.01 1.82 -16.71
N GLU A 238 23.53 1.55 -15.49
CA GLU A 238 23.54 2.46 -14.33
C GLU A 238 22.71 3.75 -14.47
N ASN A 239 22.06 3.93 -15.62
CA ASN A 239 21.28 5.12 -15.95
C ASN A 239 19.97 5.21 -15.15
N PHE A 240 19.47 4.08 -14.66
CA PHE A 240 18.23 4.00 -13.90
C PHE A 240 18.43 3.17 -12.64
N ALA A 241 18.13 3.76 -11.50
CA ALA A 241 18.24 3.15 -10.19
C ALA A 241 17.09 3.65 -9.30
N MET A 242 16.66 2.76 -8.40
CA MET A 242 15.74 3.08 -7.32
C MET A 242 16.28 2.51 -6.03
N GLY A 243 16.40 3.37 -5.03
CA GLY A 243 16.83 3.01 -3.68
C GLY A 243 15.75 3.29 -2.66
N ILE A 244 15.86 2.64 -1.50
CA ILE A 244 15.01 2.92 -0.35
C ILE A 244 15.86 3.13 0.90
N TYR A 245 15.51 4.15 1.67
CA TYR A 245 16.06 4.45 2.98
C TYR A 245 14.92 4.71 3.98
N SER A 246 15.14 4.40 5.24
CA SER A 246 14.27 4.76 6.35
C SER A 246 15.15 5.15 7.54
N PRO A 247 14.88 6.29 8.21
CA PRO A 247 15.61 6.68 9.41
C PRO A 247 15.34 5.76 10.60
N ASP A 248 14.26 4.97 10.56
CA ASP A 248 13.86 4.07 11.64
C ASP A 248 14.44 2.65 11.47
N GLN A 249 15.34 2.46 10.49
CA GLN A 249 16.04 1.19 10.27
C GLN A 249 17.55 1.32 10.50
N PRO A 250 18.20 0.28 11.06
CA PRO A 250 17.58 -0.97 11.51
C PRO A 250 16.76 -0.79 12.80
N SER A 251 15.59 -1.43 12.87
CA SER A 251 14.72 -1.36 14.05
C SER A 251 15.27 -2.16 15.24
N SER A 252 14.96 -1.69 16.46
CA SER A 252 15.42 -2.32 17.71
C SER A 252 15.01 -3.79 17.81
N GLY A 253 15.96 -4.66 18.14
CA GLY A 253 15.82 -6.12 18.18
C GLY A 253 15.91 -6.80 16.82
N PHE A 254 16.14 -6.03 15.75
CA PHE A 254 16.30 -6.50 14.37
C PHE A 254 17.48 -5.82 13.66
N GLU A 255 18.57 -5.58 14.39
CA GLU A 255 19.75 -4.82 13.98
C GLU A 255 20.47 -5.36 12.73
N HIS A 256 20.17 -6.61 12.34
CA HIS A 256 20.77 -7.30 11.20
C HIS A 256 19.79 -7.51 10.03
N ALA A 257 18.59 -6.92 10.09
CA ALA A 257 17.53 -7.10 9.11
C ALA A 257 16.81 -5.78 8.83
N GLY A 258 15.83 -5.79 7.93
CA GLY A 258 15.02 -4.63 7.59
C GLY A 258 14.95 -4.36 6.10
N TYR A 259 16.05 -4.52 5.36
CA TYR A 259 16.08 -4.34 3.92
C TYR A 259 16.30 -5.65 3.19
N GLY A 260 15.29 -6.12 2.46
CA GLY A 260 15.33 -7.38 1.75
C GLY A 260 15.43 -7.25 0.24
N ARG A 261 16.00 -8.27 -0.39
CA ARG A 261 16.17 -8.37 -1.84
C ARG A 261 15.78 -9.75 -2.34
N PHE A 262 15.14 -9.79 -3.50
CA PHE A 262 14.64 -11.01 -4.10
C PHE A 262 14.68 -10.92 -5.63
N ARG A 263 15.03 -12.03 -6.29
CA ARG A 263 14.85 -12.23 -7.73
C ARG A 263 13.84 -13.34 -7.96
N PHE A 264 12.90 -13.10 -8.87
CA PHE A 264 11.89 -14.08 -9.27
C PHE A 264 12.06 -14.37 -10.77
N PRO A 265 12.91 -15.35 -11.16
CA PRO A 265 13.27 -15.58 -12.56
C PRO A 265 12.07 -15.89 -13.46
N ALA A 266 11.13 -16.71 -12.98
CA ALA A 266 9.96 -17.12 -13.77
C ALA A 266 9.02 -15.94 -14.08
N GLN A 267 8.88 -15.01 -13.14
CA GLN A 267 8.03 -13.82 -13.26
C GLN A 267 8.77 -12.65 -13.90
N ARG A 268 10.09 -12.77 -14.14
CA ARG A 268 10.96 -11.72 -14.70
C ARG A 268 10.88 -10.40 -13.92
N VAL A 269 10.82 -10.52 -12.60
CA VAL A 269 10.72 -9.38 -11.67
C VAL A 269 11.75 -9.50 -10.56
N VAL A 270 12.17 -8.36 -10.03
CA VAL A 270 13.00 -8.26 -8.82
C VAL A 270 12.23 -7.48 -7.77
N LYS A 271 12.49 -7.72 -6.49
CA LYS A 271 11.80 -7.07 -5.38
C LYS A 271 12.80 -6.59 -4.35
N TRP A 272 12.64 -5.36 -3.91
CA TRP A 272 13.16 -4.95 -2.61
C TRP A 272 12.02 -4.67 -1.64
N ASN A 273 12.31 -4.76 -0.34
CA ASN A 273 11.39 -4.33 0.71
C ASN A 273 12.11 -3.63 1.88
N CYS A 274 11.34 -2.84 2.64
CA CYS A 274 11.72 -2.27 3.93
C CYS A 274 10.72 -2.75 5.00
N VAL A 275 11.21 -3.52 5.98
CA VAL A 275 10.41 -4.36 6.87
C VAL A 275 10.68 -4.05 8.33
N PHE A 276 9.62 -3.71 9.05
CA PHE A 276 9.64 -3.47 10.50
C PHE A 276 8.97 -4.62 11.24
N ARG A 277 9.39 -4.85 12.48
CA ARG A 277 8.89 -5.97 13.27
C ARG A 277 8.65 -5.55 14.70
N THR A 278 7.57 -6.07 15.26
CA THR A 278 7.20 -5.91 16.66
C THR A 278 6.96 -7.30 17.24
N ARG A 279 7.63 -7.60 18.35
CA ARG A 279 7.41 -8.83 19.12
C ARG A 279 7.07 -8.48 20.55
N ASN A 280 5.95 -8.99 21.04
CA ASN A 280 5.55 -8.87 22.44
C ASN A 280 4.88 -10.16 22.89
N ALA A 281 5.43 -10.80 23.92
CA ALA A 281 4.88 -12.05 24.48
C ALA A 281 3.46 -11.87 25.06
N GLU A 282 3.18 -10.69 25.60
CA GLU A 282 1.88 -10.33 26.20
C GLU A 282 0.84 -9.88 25.16
N GLY A 283 1.27 -9.62 23.93
CA GLY A 283 0.43 -9.16 22.85
C GLY A 283 0.97 -7.88 22.20
N VAL A 284 1.03 -7.86 20.87
CA VAL A 284 1.26 -6.66 20.08
C VAL A 284 0.02 -5.78 20.21
N PRO A 285 0.12 -4.54 20.72
CA PRO A 285 -1.04 -3.69 20.91
C PRO A 285 -1.78 -3.40 19.60
N ALA A 286 -3.11 -3.36 19.65
CA ALA A 286 -3.89 -2.75 18.59
C ALA A 286 -3.60 -1.24 18.52
N GLY A 287 -3.79 -0.63 17.36
CA GLY A 287 -3.54 0.79 17.13
C GLY A 287 -2.63 1.05 15.92
N ASP A 288 -2.08 2.27 15.90
CA ASP A 288 -1.37 2.81 14.75
C ASP A 288 0.14 2.54 14.83
N TYR A 289 0.68 2.00 13.74
CA TYR A 289 2.11 1.77 13.52
C TYR A 289 2.55 2.60 12.32
N SER A 290 3.35 3.63 12.56
CA SER A 290 3.77 4.57 11.51
C SER A 290 5.24 4.41 11.14
N TYR A 291 5.53 4.50 9.84
CA TYR A 291 6.87 4.36 9.30
C TYR A 291 7.10 5.40 8.20
N ARG A 292 8.29 6.00 8.20
CA ARG A 292 8.74 6.91 7.15
C ARG A 292 9.81 6.24 6.29
N MET A 293 9.65 6.34 4.99
CA MET A 293 10.63 5.89 4.02
C MET A 293 10.87 6.97 2.98
N TYR A 294 12.06 6.94 2.41
CA TYR A 294 12.48 7.77 1.29
C TYR A 294 12.84 6.84 0.13
N VAL A 295 12.06 6.89 -0.94
CA VAL A 295 12.38 6.22 -2.20
C VAL A 295 13.11 7.20 -3.09
N ILE A 296 14.30 6.85 -3.55
CA ILE A 296 15.16 7.74 -4.33
C ILE A 296 15.25 7.21 -5.76
N VAL A 297 15.01 8.07 -6.75
CA VAL A 297 15.04 7.73 -8.18
C VAL A 297 16.19 8.49 -8.87
N GLY A 298 16.87 7.87 -9.83
CA GLY A 298 17.91 8.54 -10.60
C GLY A 298 18.86 7.58 -11.30
N THR A 299 20.09 8.02 -11.57
CA THR A 299 21.20 7.10 -11.91
C THR A 299 21.71 6.43 -10.64
N ARG A 300 22.44 5.32 -10.76
CA ARG A 300 23.02 4.60 -9.61
C ARG A 300 23.84 5.52 -8.71
N GLN A 301 24.68 6.36 -9.30
CA GLN A 301 25.49 7.34 -8.57
C GLN A 301 24.62 8.37 -7.84
N THR A 302 23.67 9.02 -8.54
CA THR A 302 22.83 10.05 -7.91
C THR A 302 21.97 9.49 -6.78
N VAL A 303 21.50 8.25 -6.90
CA VAL A 303 20.74 7.57 -5.85
C VAL A 303 21.61 7.37 -4.61
N ALA A 304 22.85 6.90 -4.76
CA ALA A 304 23.75 6.71 -3.63
C ALA A 304 24.10 8.03 -2.92
N GLU A 305 24.40 9.07 -3.69
CA GLU A 305 24.72 10.41 -3.17
C GLU A 305 23.53 11.04 -2.43
N THR A 306 22.34 11.00 -3.06
CA THR A 306 21.10 11.53 -2.46
C THR A 306 20.73 10.73 -1.21
N LEU A 307 20.87 9.40 -1.23
CA LEU A 307 20.59 8.55 -0.07
C LEU A 307 21.46 8.94 1.12
N ARG A 308 22.78 9.09 0.91
CA ARG A 308 23.69 9.60 1.93
C ARG A 308 23.24 10.96 2.46
N ASP A 309 22.90 11.88 1.56
CA ASP A 309 22.57 13.25 1.94
C ASP A 309 21.23 13.38 2.67
N VAL A 310 20.23 12.57 2.29
CA VAL A 310 18.95 12.43 3.00
C VAL A 310 19.14 11.77 4.36
N ALA A 311 20.09 10.85 4.50
CA ALA A 311 20.34 10.15 5.75
C ALA A 311 21.10 11.00 6.79
N LYS A 312 21.94 11.95 6.36
CA LYS A 312 22.78 12.80 7.24
C LYS A 312 22.08 13.36 8.48
N PRO A 313 20.83 13.89 8.43
CA PRO A 313 20.18 14.44 9.62
C PRO A 313 19.80 13.42 10.69
N PHE A 314 19.91 12.11 10.40
CA PHE A 314 19.44 11.01 11.25
C PHE A 314 20.58 10.12 11.79
N LEU A 315 21.85 10.42 11.47
CA LEU A 315 23.03 9.58 11.73
C LEU A 315 23.99 10.12 12.78
#